data_AF-A0A0N1PI60-F1
#
_entry.id   AF-A0A0N1PI60-F1
#
_cell.length_a   1.000
_cell.length_b   1.000
_cell.length_c   1.000
_cell.angle_alpha   90.00
_cell.angle_beta   90.00
_cell.angle_gamma   90.00
#
_symmetry.space_group_name_H-M   'P 1'
#
loop_
_entity.id
_entity.type
_entity.pdbx_description
1 polymer ?
#
loop_
_entity_poly.entity_id
_entity_poly.type
_entity_poly.pdbx_seq_one_letter_code
_entity_poly.pdbx_strand_id
1 'polypeptide(L)'
;MSMGSGLFTISENSCNSKSIFAHIPMPGYPVGEDLMEEMYNNVKLVTDAIVEHDVIFLLLDSREARWLPTVIAALHGKVTFILR
;
A
#
# COMPACT_ATOMS: atom_id res chain seq x y z
N MET A 1 -15.42 -41.09 -5.66
CA MET A 1 -14.14 -40.64 -5.04
C MET A 1 -13.38 -39.87 -6.10
N SER A 2 -13.73 -38.60 -6.27
CA SER A 2 -13.06 -37.41 -5.71
C SER A 2 -11.72 -37.13 -6.38
N MET A 3 -11.72 -36.08 -7.21
CA MET A 3 -10.78 -34.95 -7.16
C MET A 3 -11.14 -34.01 -8.33
N GLY A 4 -12.15 -33.17 -8.11
CA GLY A 4 -12.39 -32.01 -8.95
C GLY A 4 -11.43 -30.91 -8.49
N SER A 5 -10.41 -30.61 -9.28
CA SER A 5 -9.58 -29.43 -9.11
C SER A 5 -10.42 -28.18 -9.39
N GLY A 6 -11.16 -27.73 -8.38
CA GLY A 6 -11.90 -26.48 -8.46
C GLY A 6 -10.92 -25.32 -8.52
N LEU A 7 -10.68 -24.78 -9.72
CA LEU A 7 -10.27 -23.39 -9.84
C LEU A 7 -11.41 -22.56 -9.26
N PHE A 8 -11.20 -21.98 -8.08
CA PHE A 8 -12.08 -20.94 -7.56
C PHE A 8 -11.85 -19.69 -8.42
N THR A 9 -12.60 -19.56 -9.51
CA THR A 9 -12.68 -18.32 -10.27
C THR A 9 -13.33 -17.28 -9.36
N ILE A 10 -12.58 -16.23 -9.01
CA ILE A 10 -13.13 -15.05 -8.34
C ILE A 10 -14.24 -14.53 -9.27
N SER A 11 -15.47 -14.45 -8.74
CA SER A 11 -16.73 -14.01 -9.35
C SER A 11 -16.64 -13.36 -10.74
N GLU A 12 -17.56 -13.74 -11.65
CA GLU A 12 -17.74 -13.19 -13.03
C GLU A 12 -17.98 -11.67 -13.12
N ASN A 13 -17.89 -10.93 -12.00
CA ASN A 13 -18.01 -9.48 -11.98
C ASN A 13 -16.66 -8.82 -12.31
N SER A 14 -16.67 -7.78 -13.15
CA SER A 14 -15.46 -7.03 -13.50
C SER A 14 -14.88 -6.33 -12.25
N CYS A 15 -13.70 -6.78 -11.81
CA CYS A 15 -12.94 -6.13 -10.75
C CYS A 15 -12.06 -5.02 -11.35
N ASN A 16 -12.19 -3.78 -10.87
CA ASN A 16 -11.24 -2.71 -11.18
C ASN A 16 -10.09 -2.76 -10.16
N SER A 17 -9.01 -3.45 -10.52
CA SER A 17 -7.81 -3.59 -9.70
C SER A 17 -6.62 -2.90 -10.35
N LYS A 18 -5.86 -2.13 -9.57
CA LYS A 18 -4.56 -1.58 -9.95
C LYS A 18 -3.52 -2.00 -8.92
N SER A 19 -2.30 -2.26 -9.37
CA SER A 19 -1.15 -2.53 -8.50
C SER A 19 -0.06 -1.50 -8.72
N ILE A 20 0.59 -1.06 -7.65
CA ILE A 20 1.79 -0.22 -7.70
C ILE A 20 2.95 -0.96 -7.03
N PHE A 21 4.16 -0.75 -7.55
CA PHE A 21 5.40 -1.19 -6.90
C PHE A 21 6.07 0.06 -6.32
N ALA A 22 6.18 0.14 -5.01
CA ALA A 22 6.77 1.28 -4.33
C ALA A 22 7.40 0.85 -3.00
N HIS A 23 8.57 1.41 -2.69
CA HIS A 23 9.20 1.26 -1.37
C HIS A 23 8.68 2.32 -0.40
N ILE A 24 8.30 1.91 0.81
CA ILE A 24 7.90 2.84 1.87
C ILE A 24 9.14 3.14 2.74
N PRO A 25 9.60 4.39 2.82
CA PRO A 25 10.74 4.73 3.67
C PRO A 25 10.35 4.56 5.14
N MET A 26 11.15 3.78 5.86
CA MET A 26 10.95 3.51 7.27
C MET A 26 11.79 4.47 8.11
N PRO A 27 11.22 5.11 9.15
CA PRO A 27 11.99 5.97 10.03
C PRO A 27 13.14 5.18 10.69
N GLY A 28 14.30 5.83 10.85
CA GLY A 28 15.50 5.21 11.41
C GLY A 28 16.42 4.53 10.38
N TYR A 29 16.00 4.44 9.12
CA TYR A 29 16.82 3.91 8.03
C TYR A 29 17.27 5.05 7.11
N PRO A 30 18.59 5.35 7.04
CA PRO A 30 19.10 6.38 6.14
C PRO A 30 18.94 5.94 4.68
N VAL A 31 18.65 6.90 3.81
CA VAL A 31 18.57 6.72 2.36
C VAL A 31 19.86 7.25 1.74
N GLY A 32 20.51 6.45 0.89
CA GLY A 32 21.68 6.88 0.14
C GLY A 32 21.33 7.98 -0.87
N GLU A 33 22.29 8.86 -1.18
CA GLU A 33 22.07 9.97 -2.12
C GLU A 33 21.62 9.48 -3.51
N ASP A 34 22.12 8.33 -3.95
CA ASP A 34 21.78 7.64 -5.19
C ASP A 34 20.34 7.12 -5.24
N LEU A 35 19.71 6.88 -4.08
CA LEU A 35 18.35 6.38 -3.94
C LEU A 35 17.32 7.47 -3.62
N MET A 36 17.76 8.71 -3.41
CA MET A 36 16.88 9.82 -3.01
C MET A 36 15.77 10.09 -4.03
N GLU A 37 16.12 10.15 -5.31
CA GLU A 37 15.14 10.40 -6.37
C GLU A 37 14.09 9.30 -6.45
N GLU A 38 14.51 8.04 -6.38
CA GLU A 38 13.61 6.88 -6.35
C GLU A 38 12.69 6.93 -5.13
N MET A 39 13.24 7.25 -3.96
CA MET A 39 12.47 7.41 -2.73
C MET A 39 11.39 8.49 -2.88
N TYR A 40 11.71 9.66 -3.45
CA TYR A 40 10.70 10.70 -3.69
C TYR A 40 9.60 10.22 -4.63
N ASN A 41 9.95 9.51 -5.69
CA ASN A 41 8.97 8.95 -6.63
C ASN A 41 8.07 7.91 -5.95
N ASN A 42 8.64 7.03 -5.11
CA ASN A 42 7.89 6.04 -4.35
C ASN A 42 6.91 6.70 -3.36
N VAL A 43 7.37 7.73 -2.62
CA VAL A 43 6.51 8.49 -1.71
C VAL A 43 5.38 9.17 -2.47
N LYS A 44 5.66 9.73 -3.65
CA LYS A 44 4.64 10.34 -4.51
C LYS A 44 3.60 9.32 -4.94
N LEU A 45 4.01 8.15 -5.44
CA LEU A 45 3.10 7.07 -5.86
C LEU A 45 2.18 6.61 -4.71
N VAL A 46 2.75 6.41 -3.52
CA VAL A 46 1.96 6.02 -2.33
C VAL A 46 0.99 7.14 -1.93
N THR A 47 1.43 8.40 -1.99
CA THR A 47 0.58 9.56 -1.68
C THR A 47 -0.59 9.66 -2.64
N ASP A 48 -0.32 9.61 -3.95
CA ASP A 48 -1.36 9.70 -4.98
C ASP A 48 -2.38 8.57 -4.82
N ALA A 49 -1.91 7.34 -4.55
CA ALA A 49 -2.79 6.20 -4.28
C ALA A 49 -3.65 6.43 -3.03
N ILE A 50 -3.10 6.94 -1.92
CA ILE A 50 -3.87 7.24 -0.71
C ILE A 50 -4.94 8.31 -1.00
N VAL A 51 -4.59 9.35 -1.78
CA VAL A 51 -5.51 10.44 -2.12
C VAL A 51 -6.63 9.96 -3.06
N GLU A 52 -6.34 9.08 -4.01
CA GLU A 52 -7.32 8.51 -4.95
C GLU A 52 -8.37 7.62 -4.25
N HIS A 53 -8.02 6.95 -3.15
CA HIS A 53 -8.89 5.97 -2.49
C HIS A 53 -9.63 6.53 -1.27
N ASP A 54 -10.85 6.05 -1.02
CA ASP A 54 -11.67 6.49 0.13
C ASP A 54 -11.25 5.83 1.46
N VAL A 55 -10.82 4.56 1.39
CA VAL A 55 -10.48 3.73 2.55
C VAL A 55 -9.11 3.09 2.35
N ILE A 56 -8.27 3.17 3.38
CA ILE A 56 -6.90 2.67 3.37
C ILE A 56 -6.75 1.53 4.38
N PHE A 57 -6.23 0.38 3.93
CA PHE A 57 -5.85 -0.75 4.79
C PHE A 57 -4.33 -0.85 4.87
N LEU A 58 -3.76 -0.66 6.06
CA LEU A 58 -2.33 -0.77 6.29
C LEU A 58 -1.97 -2.20 6.73
N LEU A 59 -1.63 -3.04 5.75
CA LEU A 59 -1.22 -4.44 5.89
C LEU A 59 0.31 -4.60 5.89
N LEU A 60 1.01 -3.67 6.53
CA LEU A 60 2.48 -3.63 6.54
C LEU A 60 3.04 -4.41 7.74
N ASP A 61 4.20 -5.03 7.54
CA ASP A 61 4.87 -5.94 8.47
C ASP A 61 5.39 -5.27 9.76
N SER A 62 5.84 -4.02 9.67
CA SER A 62 6.46 -3.28 10.78
C SER A 62 5.63 -2.09 11.24
N ARG A 63 5.93 -1.55 12.43
CA ARG A 63 5.29 -0.32 12.93
C ARG A 63 5.83 0.90 12.18
N GLU A 64 7.11 0.82 11.83
CA GLU A 64 7.91 1.82 11.15
C GLU A 64 7.38 2.04 9.74
N ALA A 65 7.10 0.98 8.97
CA ALA A 65 6.51 1.10 7.63
C ALA A 65 5.10 1.71 7.66
N ARG A 66 4.33 1.51 8.73
CA ARG A 66 2.98 2.09 8.87
C ARG A 66 2.98 3.58 9.13
N TRP A 67 4.10 4.17 9.58
CA TRP A 67 4.17 5.57 9.98
C TRP A 67 3.80 6.51 8.83
N LEU A 68 4.51 6.44 7.70
CA LEU A 68 4.33 7.38 6.60
C LEU A 68 2.91 7.32 5.99
N PRO A 69 2.36 6.15 5.63
CA PRO A 69 1.00 6.06 5.11
C PRO A 69 -0.04 6.56 6.11
N THR A 70 0.14 6.32 7.41
CA THR A 70 -0.78 6.80 8.45
C THR A 70 -0.81 8.33 8.51
N VAL A 71 0.36 8.98 8.46
CA VAL A 71 0.46 10.45 8.49
C VAL A 71 -0.20 11.06 7.24
N ILE A 72 0.08 10.53 6.05
CA ILE A 72 -0.51 11.01 4.79
C ILE A 72 -2.03 10.83 4.81
N ALA A 73 -2.51 9.65 5.20
CA ALA A 73 -3.93 9.36 5.26
C ALA A 73 -4.66 10.28 6.25
N ALA A 74 -4.08 10.53 7.43
CA ALA A 74 -4.62 11.47 8.41
C ALA A 74 -4.65 12.92 7.88
N LEU A 75 -3.59 13.37 7.21
CA LEU A 75 -3.53 14.71 6.57
C LEU A 75 -4.65 14.91 5.55
N HIS A 76 -4.99 13.86 4.80
CA HIS A 76 -6.05 13.89 3.78
C HIS A 76 -7.43 13.45 4.29
N GLY A 77 -7.60 13.24 5.61
CA GLY A 77 -8.88 12.88 6.21
C GLY A 77 -9.41 11.50 5.77
N LYS A 78 -8.53 10.56 5.42
CA LYS A 78 -8.89 9.23 4.92
C LYS A 78 -9.22 8.27 6.05
N VAL A 79 -10.24 7.42 5.84
CA VAL A 79 -10.56 6.33 6.76
C VAL A 79 -9.46 5.28 6.68
N THR A 80 -8.79 5.03 7.80
CA THR A 80 -7.60 4.16 7.83
C THR A 80 -7.77 3.03 8.83
N PHE A 81 -7.63 1.80 8.35
CA PHE A 81 -7.60 0.60 9.19
C PHE A 81 -6.17 0.11 9.32
N ILE A 82 -5.67 0.10 10.56
CA ILE A 82 -4.37 -0.46 10.90
C ILE A 82 -4.60 -1.86 11.47
N LEU A 83 -4.11 -2.87 10.78
CA LEU A 83 -4.24 -4.26 11.22
C LEU A 83 -2.98 -4.68 12.00
N ARG A 84 -3.17 -5.52 13.02
CA ARG A 84 -2.12 -6.08 13.88
C ARG A 84 -2.09 -7.58 13.73
#